data_AF-W8RWR3-F1
#
_entry.id   AF-W8RWR3-F1
#
_cell.length_a   1.000
_cell.length_b   1.000
_cell.length_c   1.000
_cell.angle_alpha   90.00
_cell.angle_beta   90.00
_cell.angle_gamma   90.00
#
_symmetry.space_group_name_H-M   'P 1'
#
loop_
_entity.id
_entity.type
_entity.pdbx_description
1 polymer ?
#
loop_
_entity_poly.entity_id
_entity_poly.type
_entity_poly.pdbx_seq_one_letter_code
_entity_poly.pdbx_strand_id
1 'polypeptide(L)'
;MAEGIMKKFYGHRAYVQSAGVMNELEIDGFAVAVCSEIGVELQRHRVRSFDDMQEWGDDISGFDLIVSLSPASQRRALELTSSYHLDVEYWPVLDPSGLGHSREEKLAAYRQARDMIVKRMVDRFGPPSGTRRGRNMSDAMEATRALVTRYYAAFNAGDVEGMIACLSPDVAHHVNEGGLREGHERFRAFCAHMTRCYRESLSDVFVMAHPDGTRAAAEFTVNGTYLATDDGLPEATGQTYVLPAGGFFSVEGGLITRVVTYYNLADWMRQVSE
;
A
#
# COMPACT_ATOMS: atom_id res chain seq x y z
N MET A 1 -21.76 -1.37 -0.69
CA MET A 1 -21.74 0.00 -0.12
C MET A 1 -20.81 0.09 1.10
N ALA A 2 -21.12 -0.57 2.22
CA ALA A 2 -20.34 -0.46 3.46
C ALA A 2 -18.83 -0.75 3.29
N GLU A 3 -18.46 -1.85 2.62
CA GLU A 3 -17.04 -2.17 2.36
C GLU A 3 -16.28 -1.02 1.69
N GLY A 4 -16.85 -0.42 0.65
CA GLY A 4 -16.23 0.69 -0.08
C GLY A 4 -16.05 1.94 0.80
N ILE A 5 -17.03 2.23 1.66
CA ILE A 5 -16.95 3.35 2.61
C ILE A 5 -15.86 3.08 3.66
N MET A 6 -15.81 1.87 4.22
CA MET A 6 -14.81 1.47 5.22
C MET A 6 -13.39 1.56 4.64
N LYS A 7 -13.18 1.01 3.43
CA LYS A 7 -11.91 1.11 2.71
C LYS A 7 -11.51 2.56 2.44
N LYS A 8 -12.46 3.43 2.08
CA LYS A 8 -12.19 4.86 1.89
C LYS A 8 -11.82 5.56 3.20
N PHE A 9 -12.54 5.28 4.29
CA PHE A 9 -12.42 6.02 5.54
C PHE A 9 -11.20 5.61 6.35
N TYR A 10 -10.88 4.31 6.36
CA TYR A 10 -9.86 3.74 7.24
C TYR A 10 -8.73 3.01 6.50
N GLY A 11 -8.80 2.92 5.15
CA GLY A 11 -7.70 2.44 4.31
C GLY A 11 -7.21 1.06 4.73
N HIS A 12 -5.89 0.96 4.96
CA HIS A 12 -5.19 -0.27 5.34
C HIS A 12 -5.21 -0.58 6.84
N ARG A 13 -5.94 0.18 7.67
CA ARG A 13 -6.03 -0.09 9.11
C ARG A 13 -6.84 -1.35 9.44
N ALA A 14 -7.65 -1.82 8.51
CA ALA A 14 -8.41 -3.04 8.63
C ALA A 14 -8.50 -3.72 7.25
N TYR A 15 -8.39 -5.05 7.24
CA TYR A 15 -8.79 -5.85 6.09
C TYR A 15 -10.32 -5.96 6.10
N VAL A 16 -10.97 -5.59 4.99
CA VAL A 16 -12.44 -5.50 4.91
C VAL A 16 -12.95 -6.19 3.65
N GLN A 17 -13.87 -7.12 3.87
CA GLN A 17 -14.64 -7.78 2.83
C GLN A 17 -16.14 -7.64 3.14
N SER A 18 -17.01 -7.87 2.16
CA SER A 18 -18.45 -7.90 2.34
C SER A 18 -19.08 -9.06 1.58
N ALA A 19 -20.11 -9.62 2.18
CA ALA A 19 -20.92 -10.69 1.62
C ALA A 19 -22.41 -10.31 1.70
N GLY A 20 -23.16 -10.69 0.66
CA GLY A 20 -24.62 -10.66 0.66
C GLY A 20 -25.21 -11.94 1.24
N VAL A 21 -26.44 -11.85 1.76
CA VAL A 21 -27.24 -13.03 2.13
C VAL A 21 -27.85 -13.70 0.89
N MET A 22 -28.08 -12.91 -0.17
CA MET A 22 -28.61 -13.36 -1.45
C MET A 22 -27.60 -13.04 -2.55
N ASN A 23 -27.43 -13.96 -3.50
CA ASN A 23 -26.30 -13.98 -4.42
C ASN A 23 -26.60 -13.49 -5.85
N GLU A 24 -27.85 -13.08 -6.13
CA GLU A 24 -28.35 -12.91 -7.50
C GLU A 24 -28.50 -11.44 -7.95
N LEU A 25 -27.95 -10.48 -7.21
CA LEU A 25 -28.12 -9.06 -7.55
C LEU A 25 -26.84 -8.48 -8.15
N GLU A 26 -26.95 -7.97 -9.38
CA GLU A 26 -26.01 -6.99 -9.91
C GLU A 26 -25.93 -5.78 -8.96
N ILE A 27 -24.82 -5.04 -9.02
CA ILE A 27 -24.65 -3.86 -8.17
C ILE A 27 -25.75 -2.85 -8.49
N ASP A 28 -26.55 -2.50 -7.48
CA ASP A 28 -27.62 -1.53 -7.63
C ASP A 28 -27.06 -0.15 -8.07
N GLY A 29 -27.56 0.36 -9.20
CA GLY A 29 -27.11 1.63 -9.79
C GLY A 29 -27.35 2.86 -8.89
N PHE A 30 -28.37 2.84 -8.02
CA PHE A 30 -28.57 3.87 -7.01
C PHE A 30 -27.48 3.82 -5.94
N ALA A 31 -27.07 2.61 -5.51
CA ALA A 31 -25.95 2.45 -4.59
C ALA A 31 -24.65 3.00 -5.19
N VAL A 32 -24.39 2.75 -6.48
CA VAL A 32 -23.25 3.33 -7.21
C VAL A 32 -23.33 4.85 -7.22
N ALA A 33 -24.49 5.42 -7.57
CA ALA A 33 -24.68 6.86 -7.66
C ALA A 33 -24.41 7.57 -6.31
N VAL A 34 -25.02 7.10 -5.22
CA VAL A 34 -24.86 7.75 -3.90
C VAL A 34 -23.47 7.54 -3.29
N CYS A 35 -22.78 6.45 -3.64
CA CYS A 35 -21.40 6.22 -3.22
C CYS A 35 -20.43 7.13 -4.00
N SER A 36 -20.69 7.36 -5.28
CA SER A 36 -19.91 8.29 -6.10
C SER A 36 -19.96 9.73 -5.55
N GLU A 37 -21.10 10.17 -4.99
CA GLU A 37 -21.22 11.48 -4.34
C GLU A 37 -20.20 11.71 -3.22
N ILE A 38 -19.81 10.65 -2.50
CA ILE A 38 -18.78 10.70 -1.46
C ILE A 38 -17.44 10.17 -1.95
N GLY A 39 -17.26 10.01 -3.27
CA GLY A 39 -16.06 9.51 -3.95
C GLY A 39 -15.69 8.07 -3.61
N VAL A 40 -16.67 7.19 -3.39
CA VAL A 40 -16.49 5.75 -3.23
C VAL A 40 -16.85 5.08 -4.55
N GLU A 41 -15.88 4.44 -5.19
CA GLU A 41 -16.09 3.71 -6.44
C GLU A 41 -16.60 2.29 -6.16
N LEU A 42 -17.81 1.98 -6.64
CA LEU A 42 -18.40 0.64 -6.53
C LEU A 42 -18.46 -0.13 -7.86
N GLN A 43 -18.12 0.50 -9.00
CA GLN A 43 -18.31 -0.09 -10.33
C GLN A 43 -17.48 -1.36 -10.59
N ARG A 44 -16.34 -1.51 -9.90
CA ARG A 44 -15.45 -2.69 -10.03
C ARG A 44 -15.73 -3.77 -9.00
N HIS A 45 -16.65 -3.53 -8.07
CA HIS A 45 -16.93 -4.47 -6.98
C HIS A 45 -17.72 -5.67 -7.50
N ARG A 46 -17.39 -6.88 -7.06
CA ARG A 46 -18.17 -8.09 -7.38
C ARG A 46 -18.97 -8.50 -6.15
N VAL A 47 -20.28 -8.62 -6.33
CA VAL A 47 -21.18 -9.19 -5.33
C VAL A 47 -20.81 -10.67 -5.14
N ARG A 48 -20.80 -11.10 -3.89
CA ARG A 48 -20.45 -12.46 -3.46
C ARG A 48 -21.25 -12.81 -2.20
N SER A 49 -21.52 -14.09 -2.01
CA SER A 49 -22.14 -14.62 -0.79
C SER A 49 -21.09 -15.04 0.23
N PHE A 50 -21.57 -15.40 1.41
CA PHE A 50 -20.74 -16.06 2.42
C PHE A 50 -20.17 -17.39 1.92
N ASP A 51 -20.95 -18.16 1.17
CA ASP A 51 -20.55 -19.48 0.69
C ASP A 51 -19.44 -19.35 -0.39
N ASP A 52 -19.55 -18.34 -1.28
CA ASP A 52 -18.50 -18.06 -2.29
C ASP A 52 -17.17 -17.64 -1.64
N MET A 53 -17.22 -16.86 -0.55
CA MET A 53 -16.01 -16.46 0.18
C MET A 53 -15.28 -17.68 0.76
N GLN A 54 -16.03 -18.62 1.34
CA GLN A 54 -15.46 -19.85 1.88
C GLN A 54 -14.88 -20.74 0.77
N GLU A 55 -15.56 -20.87 -0.38
CA GLU A 55 -15.05 -21.62 -1.53
C GLU A 55 -13.80 -20.99 -2.16
N TRP A 56 -13.67 -19.66 -2.12
CA TRP A 56 -12.51 -18.93 -2.64
C TRP A 56 -11.31 -18.93 -1.68
N GLY A 57 -11.44 -19.62 -0.53
CA GLY A 57 -10.36 -19.79 0.44
C GLY A 57 -10.20 -18.64 1.44
N ASP A 58 -11.16 -17.69 1.49
CA ASP A 58 -11.25 -16.74 2.60
C ASP A 58 -11.86 -17.49 3.81
N ASP A 59 -11.01 -18.01 4.69
CA ASP A 59 -11.47 -18.62 5.94
C ASP A 59 -12.08 -17.53 6.84
N ILE A 60 -13.34 -17.73 7.23
CA ILE A 60 -14.09 -16.84 8.13
C ILE A 60 -13.37 -16.68 9.47
N SER A 61 -12.57 -17.68 9.88
CA SER A 61 -11.73 -17.62 11.08
C SER A 61 -10.66 -16.52 11.03
N GLY A 62 -10.34 -16.00 9.83
CA GLY A 62 -9.33 -14.96 9.62
C GLY A 62 -9.81 -13.53 9.84
N PHE A 63 -11.08 -13.33 10.22
CA PHE A 63 -11.62 -12.02 10.58
C PHE A 63 -11.72 -11.90 12.09
N ASP A 64 -11.70 -10.68 12.65
CA ASP A 64 -11.94 -10.49 14.09
C ASP A 64 -13.39 -10.07 14.38
N LEU A 65 -14.09 -9.53 13.38
CA LEU A 65 -15.39 -8.88 13.52
C LEU A 65 -16.27 -9.08 12.28
N ILE A 66 -17.51 -9.50 12.50
CA ILE A 66 -18.57 -9.48 11.50
C ILE A 66 -19.57 -8.37 11.85
N VAL A 67 -19.82 -7.46 10.89
CA VAL A 67 -20.85 -6.42 11.02
C VAL A 67 -22.05 -6.79 10.15
N SER A 68 -23.17 -7.08 10.80
CA SER A 68 -24.45 -7.39 10.14
C SER A 68 -25.30 -6.12 9.99
N LEU A 69 -25.86 -5.91 8.79
CA LEU A 69 -26.63 -4.70 8.45
C LEU A 69 -28.14 -4.93 8.39
N SER A 70 -28.56 -6.19 8.39
CA SER A 70 -29.97 -6.61 8.36
C SER A 70 -30.24 -7.80 9.30
N PRO A 71 -31.47 -8.00 9.78
CA PRO A 71 -31.82 -9.15 10.61
C PRO A 71 -31.49 -10.51 9.95
N ALA A 72 -31.64 -10.60 8.62
CA ALA A 72 -31.29 -11.80 7.87
C ALA A 72 -29.78 -12.08 7.91
N SER A 73 -28.95 -11.05 7.70
CA SER A 73 -27.48 -11.17 7.78
C SER A 73 -26.99 -11.51 9.19
N GLN A 74 -27.65 -10.98 10.23
CA GLN A 74 -27.30 -11.25 11.62
C GLN A 74 -27.52 -12.72 11.98
N ARG A 75 -28.68 -13.29 11.63
CA ARG A 75 -28.96 -14.71 11.88
C ARG A 75 -27.93 -15.60 11.20
N ARG A 76 -27.63 -15.33 9.92
CA ARG A 76 -26.62 -16.10 9.17
C ARG A 76 -25.22 -15.98 9.78
N ALA A 77 -24.81 -14.78 10.22
CA ALA A 77 -23.54 -14.58 10.90
C ALA A 77 -23.45 -15.37 12.21
N LEU A 78 -24.51 -15.37 13.03
CA LEU A 78 -24.53 -16.10 14.30
C LEU A 78 -24.48 -17.63 14.11
N GLU A 79 -25.14 -18.15 13.07
CA GLU A 79 -25.07 -19.58 12.72
C GLU A 79 -23.63 -20.00 12.37
N LEU A 80 -22.95 -19.20 11.53
CA LEU A 80 -21.59 -19.48 11.04
C LEU A 80 -20.52 -19.30 12.13
N THR A 81 -20.71 -18.35 13.04
CA THR A 81 -19.75 -18.01 14.10
C THR A 81 -19.90 -18.85 15.36
N SER A 82 -20.90 -19.74 15.43
CA SER A 82 -21.19 -20.58 16.60
C SER A 82 -20.01 -21.44 17.09
N SER A 83 -19.00 -21.69 16.25
CA SER A 83 -17.79 -22.47 16.57
C SER A 83 -16.49 -21.67 16.64
N TYR A 84 -16.52 -20.35 16.42
CA TYR A 84 -15.32 -19.50 16.29
C TYR A 84 -15.29 -18.37 17.31
N HIS A 85 -14.11 -17.88 17.68
CA HIS A 85 -13.94 -16.73 18.58
C HIS A 85 -14.06 -15.41 17.81
N LEU A 86 -15.25 -15.14 17.27
CA LEU A 86 -15.56 -14.01 16.41
C LEU A 86 -16.60 -13.10 17.05
N ASP A 87 -16.35 -11.80 17.04
CA ASP A 87 -17.35 -10.82 17.47
C ASP A 87 -18.36 -10.56 16.35
N VAL A 88 -19.65 -10.55 16.69
CA VAL A 88 -20.73 -10.20 15.76
C VAL A 88 -21.42 -8.94 16.26
N GLU A 89 -21.29 -7.86 15.50
CA GLU A 89 -22.02 -6.62 15.73
C GLU A 89 -23.24 -6.51 14.79
N TYR A 90 -24.33 -5.96 15.32
CA TYR A 90 -25.52 -5.65 14.53
C TYR A 90 -25.74 -4.16 14.43
N TRP A 91 -25.64 -3.63 13.21
CA TRP A 91 -25.88 -2.24 12.90
C TRP A 91 -27.18 -2.15 12.09
N PRO A 92 -28.32 -1.84 12.72
CA PRO A 92 -29.57 -1.72 12.00
C PRO A 92 -29.49 -0.55 11.02
N VAL A 93 -29.61 -0.86 9.72
CA VAL A 93 -29.64 0.11 8.62
C VAL A 93 -30.95 -0.06 7.86
N LEU A 94 -31.50 1.05 7.36
CA LEU A 94 -32.66 1.05 6.48
C LEU A 94 -32.36 0.27 5.19
N ASP A 95 -33.26 -0.62 4.77
CA ASP A 95 -33.19 -1.23 3.45
C ASP A 95 -33.84 -0.30 2.41
N PRO A 96 -33.07 0.27 1.46
CA PRO A 96 -33.59 1.22 0.49
C PRO A 96 -34.25 0.54 -0.73
N SER A 97 -34.11 -0.78 -0.90
CA SER A 97 -34.41 -1.50 -2.16
C SER A 97 -35.90 -1.50 -2.54
N GLY A 98 -36.79 -1.18 -1.59
CA GLY A 98 -38.24 -1.09 -1.78
C GLY A 98 -38.85 0.30 -1.54
N LEU A 99 -38.03 1.34 -1.33
CA LEU A 99 -38.50 2.67 -0.94
C LEU A 99 -38.50 3.65 -2.12
N GLY A 100 -39.55 4.46 -2.22
CA GLY A 100 -39.69 5.52 -3.21
C GLY A 100 -40.32 5.06 -4.53
N HIS A 101 -41.16 5.93 -5.09
CA HIS A 101 -41.83 5.73 -6.39
C HIS A 101 -41.11 6.48 -7.51
N SER A 102 -40.41 7.58 -7.19
CA SER A 102 -39.59 8.33 -8.14
C SER A 102 -38.09 8.05 -8.01
N ARG A 103 -37.30 8.41 -9.03
CA ARG A 103 -35.84 8.29 -9.01
C ARG A 103 -35.21 9.08 -7.86
N GLU A 104 -35.72 10.27 -7.57
CA GLU A 104 -35.18 11.13 -6.51
C GLU A 104 -35.51 10.59 -5.12
N GLU A 105 -36.73 10.06 -4.92
CA GLU A 105 -37.10 9.39 -3.66
C GLU A 105 -36.23 8.15 -3.40
N LYS A 106 -35.97 7.36 -4.44
CA LYS A 106 -35.03 6.22 -4.36
C LYS A 106 -33.63 6.69 -3.99
N LEU A 107 -33.08 7.70 -4.66
CA LEU A 107 -31.77 8.28 -4.31
C LEU A 107 -31.75 8.78 -2.87
N ALA A 108 -32.80 9.44 -2.39
CA ALA A 108 -32.90 9.92 -1.02
C ALA A 108 -32.86 8.76 -0.01
N ALA A 109 -33.58 7.66 -0.25
CA ALA A 109 -33.54 6.47 0.59
C ALA A 109 -32.13 5.84 0.63
N TYR A 110 -31.47 5.74 -0.52
CA TYR A 110 -30.09 5.24 -0.62
C TYR A 110 -29.07 6.14 0.09
N ARG A 111 -29.21 7.47 0.01
CA ARG A 111 -28.40 8.44 0.77
C ARG A 111 -28.62 8.26 2.27
N GLN A 112 -29.86 8.08 2.70
CA GLN A 112 -30.18 7.84 4.11
C GLN A 112 -29.51 6.55 4.64
N ALA A 113 -29.58 5.44 3.90
CA ALA A 113 -28.89 4.21 4.25
C ALA A 113 -27.37 4.39 4.31
N ARG A 114 -26.77 5.07 3.33
CA ARG A 114 -25.35 5.42 3.30
C ARG A 114 -24.94 6.22 4.54
N ASP A 115 -25.71 7.25 4.89
CA ASP A 115 -25.39 8.16 5.98
C ASP A 115 -25.54 7.46 7.34
N MET A 116 -26.49 6.52 7.47
CA MET A 116 -26.59 5.64 8.65
C MET A 116 -25.34 4.75 8.81
N ILE A 117 -24.87 4.14 7.71
CA ILE A 117 -23.64 3.32 7.72
C ILE A 117 -22.44 4.17 8.12
N VAL A 118 -22.29 5.35 7.49
CA VAL A 118 -21.23 6.31 7.80
C VAL A 118 -21.25 6.68 9.29
N LYS A 119 -22.43 7.03 9.83
CA LYS A 119 -22.57 7.39 11.24
C LYS A 119 -22.10 6.26 12.15
N ARG A 120 -22.57 5.03 11.93
CA ARG A 120 -22.18 3.85 12.72
C ARG A 120 -20.67 3.58 12.64
N MET A 121 -20.09 3.71 11.45
CA MET A 121 -18.64 3.55 11.26
C MET A 121 -17.84 4.60 12.03
N VAL A 122 -18.27 5.86 12.01
CA VAL A 122 -17.59 6.93 12.75
C VAL A 122 -17.75 6.74 14.25
N ASP A 123 -18.95 6.38 14.71
CA ASP A 123 -19.22 6.12 16.13
C ASP A 123 -18.37 4.94 16.66
N ARG A 124 -18.14 3.90 15.84
CA ARG A 124 -17.38 2.69 16.23
C ARG A 124 -15.87 2.80 16.09
N PHE A 125 -15.40 3.44 15.02
CA PHE A 125 -13.98 3.43 14.64
C PHE A 125 -13.31 4.82 14.72
N GLY A 126 -14.07 5.85 15.09
CA GLY A 126 -13.60 7.24 15.17
C GLY A 126 -13.76 8.00 13.84
N PRO A 127 -13.36 9.28 13.80
CA PRO A 127 -13.51 10.09 12.59
C PRO A 127 -12.71 9.52 11.40
N PRO A 128 -13.20 9.69 10.15
CA PRO A 128 -12.51 9.19 8.96
C PRO A 128 -11.11 9.81 8.87
N SER A 129 -10.10 8.99 8.60
CA SER A 129 -8.71 9.45 8.39
C SER A 129 -8.55 10.40 7.17
N GLY A 130 -9.63 10.63 6.41
CA GLY A 130 -9.62 11.25 5.08
C GLY A 130 -10.15 12.68 4.95
N THR A 131 -10.71 13.33 5.98
CA THR A 131 -11.35 14.66 5.84
C THR A 131 -10.39 15.85 5.70
N ARG A 132 -9.08 15.61 5.53
CA ARG A 132 -8.05 16.63 5.18
C ARG A 132 -7.34 16.40 3.82
N ARG A 133 -7.75 15.38 3.03
CA ARG A 133 -6.84 14.71 2.05
C ARG A 133 -6.55 15.39 0.70
N GLY A 134 -7.30 16.38 0.22
CA GLY A 134 -7.04 16.91 -1.14
C GLY A 134 -5.70 17.65 -1.30
N ARG A 135 -5.31 18.43 -0.28
CA ARG A 135 -4.04 19.19 -0.26
C ARG A 135 -2.93 18.37 0.42
N ASN A 136 -3.25 17.74 1.56
CA ASN A 136 -2.27 16.99 2.36
C ASN A 136 -1.73 15.71 1.70
N MET A 137 -2.47 15.03 0.80
CA MET A 137 -1.93 13.86 0.08
C MET A 137 -0.94 14.26 -1.01
N SER A 138 -1.23 15.34 -1.75
CA SER A 138 -0.25 15.91 -2.67
C SER A 138 1.02 16.29 -1.92
N ASP A 139 0.87 16.90 -0.74
CA ASP A 139 2.01 17.27 0.11
C ASP A 139 2.78 16.04 0.62
N ALA A 140 2.10 14.96 1.02
CA ALA A 140 2.74 13.73 1.48
C ALA A 140 3.48 13.01 0.33
N MET A 141 2.85 12.91 -0.84
CA MET A 141 3.46 12.37 -2.06
C MET A 141 4.70 13.18 -2.45
N GLU A 142 4.60 14.51 -2.46
CA GLU A 142 5.71 15.41 -2.77
C GLU A 142 6.83 15.33 -1.74
N ALA A 143 6.49 15.26 -0.44
CA ALA A 143 7.46 15.10 0.63
C ALA A 143 8.25 13.80 0.50
N THR A 144 7.55 12.69 0.18
CA THR A 144 8.18 11.39 -0.05
C THR A 144 9.01 11.37 -1.32
N ARG A 145 8.53 11.97 -2.42
CA ARG A 145 9.33 12.12 -3.63
C ARG A 145 10.61 12.91 -3.33
N ALA A 146 10.49 14.04 -2.65
CA ALA A 146 11.63 14.86 -2.25
C ALA A 146 12.59 14.14 -1.30
N LEU A 147 12.09 13.29 -0.40
CA LEU A 147 12.91 12.46 0.49
C LEU A 147 13.78 11.48 -0.31
N VAL A 148 13.18 10.73 -1.24
CA VAL A 148 13.92 9.78 -2.09
C VAL A 148 14.88 10.50 -3.05
N THR A 149 14.48 11.65 -3.59
CA THR A 149 15.38 12.50 -4.39
C THR A 149 16.58 12.98 -3.58
N ARG A 150 16.40 13.42 -2.33
CA ARG A 150 17.52 13.80 -1.45
C ARG A 150 18.45 12.62 -1.15
N TYR A 151 17.87 11.44 -0.88
CA TYR A 151 18.65 10.22 -0.67
C TYR A 151 19.59 9.91 -1.85
N TYR A 152 19.08 9.96 -3.09
CA TYR A 152 19.93 9.73 -4.26
C TYR A 152 20.87 10.89 -4.60
N ALA A 153 20.49 12.14 -4.31
CA ALA A 153 21.42 13.27 -4.42
C ALA A 153 22.60 13.11 -3.46
N ALA A 154 22.38 12.64 -2.23
CA ALA A 154 23.42 12.34 -1.27
C ALA A 154 24.31 11.18 -1.74
N PHE A 155 23.73 10.12 -2.31
CA PHE A 155 24.50 9.05 -2.96
C PHE A 155 25.45 9.59 -4.04
N ASN A 156 24.95 10.40 -4.98
CA ASN A 156 25.76 10.98 -6.05
C ASN A 156 26.85 11.94 -5.54
N ALA A 157 26.64 12.58 -4.39
CA ALA A 157 27.63 13.43 -3.74
C ALA A 157 28.67 12.65 -2.93
N GLY A 158 28.51 11.33 -2.77
CA GLY A 158 29.31 10.52 -1.83
C GLY A 158 29.03 10.86 -0.36
N ASP A 159 27.89 11.48 -0.06
CA ASP A 159 27.51 11.93 1.28
C ASP A 159 26.74 10.83 2.04
N VAL A 160 27.50 9.95 2.69
CA VAL A 160 26.95 8.82 3.47
C VAL A 160 26.06 9.30 4.62
N GLU A 161 26.43 10.38 5.31
CA GLU A 161 25.62 10.89 6.42
C GLU A 161 24.34 11.58 5.91
N GLY A 162 24.40 12.25 4.76
CA GLY A 162 23.21 12.75 4.07
C GLY A 162 22.24 11.64 3.65
N MET A 163 22.76 10.48 3.20
CA MET A 163 21.92 9.31 2.95
C MET A 163 21.28 8.82 4.25
N ILE A 164 22.06 8.63 5.32
CA ILE A 164 21.59 8.12 6.62
C ILE A 164 20.56 9.04 7.26
N ALA A 165 20.70 10.36 7.10
CA ALA A 165 19.71 11.32 7.57
C ALA A 165 18.31 11.13 6.94
N CYS A 166 18.22 10.43 5.81
CA CYS A 166 16.95 10.08 5.16
C CYS A 166 16.37 8.74 5.65
N LEU A 167 17.12 7.95 6.44
CA LEU A 167 16.76 6.58 6.83
C LEU A 167 16.28 6.51 8.29
N SER A 168 15.33 5.63 8.57
CA SER A 168 14.97 5.29 9.95
C SER A 168 16.12 4.56 10.66
N PRO A 169 16.23 4.65 12.00
CA PRO A 169 17.29 3.98 12.75
C PRO A 169 17.35 2.47 12.54
N ASP A 170 16.20 1.87 12.23
CA ASP A 170 15.94 0.44 12.02
C ASP A 170 15.75 0.07 10.54
N VAL A 171 16.23 0.92 9.60
CA VAL A 171 16.05 0.72 8.16
C VAL A 171 16.40 -0.70 7.70
N ALA A 172 15.48 -1.33 6.96
CA ALA A 172 15.68 -2.61 6.31
C ALA A 172 16.20 -2.41 4.88
N HIS A 173 17.49 -2.66 4.66
CA HIS A 173 18.14 -2.56 3.36
C HIS A 173 18.33 -3.95 2.73
N HIS A 174 17.54 -4.21 1.69
CA HIS A 174 17.64 -5.42 0.87
C HIS A 174 18.51 -5.13 -0.34
N VAL A 175 19.72 -5.69 -0.33
CA VAL A 175 20.67 -5.58 -1.45
C VAL A 175 20.28 -6.57 -2.54
N ASN A 176 20.45 -6.15 -3.81
CA ASN A 176 20.16 -7.00 -4.96
C ASN A 176 20.90 -8.34 -4.85
N GLU A 177 20.16 -9.45 -5.00
CA GLU A 177 20.68 -10.82 -4.89
C GLU A 177 21.49 -11.11 -3.61
N GLY A 178 21.28 -10.32 -2.56
CA GLY A 178 22.01 -10.42 -1.29
C GLY A 178 21.11 -10.50 -0.06
N GLY A 179 21.75 -10.50 1.11
CA GLY A 179 21.06 -10.55 2.41
C GLY A 179 20.47 -9.19 2.85
N LEU A 180 19.49 -9.29 3.76
CA LEU A 180 18.93 -8.15 4.50
C LEU A 180 19.98 -7.56 5.45
N ARG A 181 20.10 -6.23 5.44
CA ARG A 181 20.90 -5.44 6.38
C ARG A 181 19.96 -4.51 7.14
N GLU A 182 20.08 -4.45 8.46
CA GLU A 182 19.20 -3.66 9.30
C GLU A 182 19.98 -2.60 10.08
N GLY A 183 19.45 -1.38 10.06
CA GLY A 183 19.92 -0.25 10.84
C GLY A 183 21.15 0.48 10.28
N HIS A 184 21.39 1.67 10.84
CA HIS A 184 22.40 2.61 10.34
C HIS A 184 23.84 2.07 10.37
N GLU A 185 24.19 1.25 11.37
CA GLU A 185 25.54 0.69 11.47
C GLU A 185 25.88 -0.23 10.28
N ARG A 186 24.97 -1.17 9.97
CA ARG A 186 25.13 -2.07 8.82
C ARG A 186 25.04 -1.31 7.51
N PHE A 187 24.24 -0.25 7.44
CA PHE A 187 24.18 0.63 6.29
C PHE A 187 25.52 1.38 6.05
N ARG A 188 26.15 1.93 7.10
CA ARG A 188 27.48 2.55 7.01
C ARG A 188 28.54 1.56 6.53
N ALA A 189 28.55 0.35 7.10
CA ALA A 189 29.49 -0.69 6.68
C ALA A 189 29.31 -1.04 5.20
N PHE A 190 28.06 -1.08 4.72
CA PHE A 190 27.76 -1.27 3.29
C PHE A 190 28.28 -0.11 2.43
N CYS A 191 28.04 1.15 2.81
CA CYS A 191 28.56 2.30 2.05
C CYS A 191 30.10 2.29 2.00
N ALA A 192 30.77 2.00 3.11
CA ALA A 192 32.23 1.91 3.15
C ALA A 192 32.77 0.79 2.24
N HIS A 193 32.07 -0.35 2.18
CA HIS A 193 32.36 -1.42 1.23
C HIS A 193 32.18 -0.96 -0.21
N MET A 194 31.04 -0.35 -0.53
CA MET A 194 30.74 0.15 -1.87
C MET A 194 31.78 1.17 -2.35
N THR A 195 32.17 2.13 -1.52
CA THR A 195 33.19 3.13 -1.86
C THR A 195 34.58 2.53 -2.09
N ARG A 196 34.90 1.41 -1.44
CA ARG A 196 36.16 0.70 -1.66
C ARG A 196 36.19 0.01 -3.02
N CYS A 197 35.09 -0.67 -3.37
CA CYS A 197 35.03 -1.54 -4.55
C CYS A 197 34.56 -0.80 -5.82
N TYR A 198 33.74 0.25 -5.68
CA TYR A 198 33.04 0.89 -6.78
C TYR A 198 33.12 2.41 -6.70
N ARG A 199 33.12 3.05 -7.86
CA ARG A 199 32.83 4.48 -8.01
C ARG A 199 31.64 4.64 -8.93
N GLU A 200 30.52 5.08 -8.38
CA GLU A 200 29.25 5.12 -9.08
C GLU A 200 28.63 6.51 -9.05
N SER A 201 27.92 6.85 -10.12
CA SER A 201 26.99 7.96 -10.18
C SER A 201 25.70 7.53 -10.88
N LEU A 202 24.58 8.05 -10.42
CA LEU A 202 23.26 7.76 -10.95
C LEU A 202 22.82 8.89 -11.87
N SER A 203 22.45 8.56 -13.10
CA SER A 203 21.78 9.46 -14.04
C SER A 203 20.33 9.07 -14.23
N ASP A 204 19.54 9.96 -14.85
CA ASP A 204 18.15 9.69 -15.24
C ASP A 204 17.24 9.27 -14.07
N VAL A 205 17.53 9.78 -12.87
CA VAL A 205 16.79 9.43 -11.66
C VAL A 205 15.36 9.92 -11.75
N PHE A 206 14.43 8.99 -11.96
CA PHE A 206 13.00 9.23 -12.00
C PHE A 206 12.33 8.63 -10.76
N VAL A 207 11.66 9.47 -9.97
CA VAL A 207 11.04 9.07 -8.70
C VAL A 207 9.53 9.17 -8.76
N MET A 208 8.87 8.07 -8.39
CA MET A 208 7.42 7.99 -8.20
C MET A 208 7.10 7.76 -6.71
N ALA A 209 6.04 8.39 -6.22
CA ALA A 209 5.56 8.20 -4.85
C ALA A 209 4.06 7.89 -4.84
N HIS A 210 3.63 7.04 -3.92
CA HIS A 210 2.22 6.75 -3.72
C HIS A 210 1.52 7.97 -3.09
N PRO A 211 0.24 8.26 -3.40
CA PRO A 211 -0.45 9.46 -2.92
C PRO A 211 -0.53 9.62 -1.40
N ASP A 212 -0.44 8.53 -0.62
CA ASP A 212 -0.40 8.62 0.85
C ASP A 212 1.02 8.84 1.44
N GLY A 213 2.05 8.89 0.58
CA GLY A 213 3.44 9.10 0.98
C GLY A 213 4.13 7.89 1.60
N THR A 214 3.46 6.75 1.77
CA THR A 214 4.03 5.58 2.49
C THR A 214 4.95 4.71 1.63
N ARG A 215 4.89 4.87 0.31
CA ARG A 215 5.63 4.07 -0.67
C ARG A 215 6.23 4.96 -1.76
N ALA A 216 7.40 4.57 -2.25
CA ALA A 216 8.01 5.16 -3.44
C ALA A 216 8.75 4.12 -4.27
N ALA A 217 8.98 4.46 -5.53
CA ALA A 217 9.83 3.71 -6.44
C ALA A 217 10.70 4.70 -7.22
N ALA A 218 11.89 4.27 -7.60
CA ALA A 218 12.77 5.04 -8.47
C ALA A 218 13.39 4.14 -9.53
N GLU A 219 13.54 4.68 -10.73
CA GLU A 219 14.33 4.08 -11.82
C GLU A 219 15.47 5.05 -12.16
N PHE A 220 16.64 4.50 -12.47
CA PHE A 220 17.84 5.28 -12.75
C PHE A 220 18.86 4.43 -13.51
N THR A 221 19.83 5.11 -14.11
CA THR A 221 20.98 4.47 -14.76
C THR A 221 22.19 4.56 -13.84
N VAL A 222 22.81 3.43 -13.53
CA VAL A 222 24.07 3.36 -12.77
C VAL A 222 25.23 3.51 -13.75
N ASN A 223 26.10 4.48 -13.51
CA ASN A 223 27.34 4.69 -14.25
C ASN A 223 28.51 4.43 -13.30
N GLY A 224 29.24 3.34 -13.52
CA GLY A 224 30.20 2.84 -12.55
C GLY A 224 31.59 2.58 -13.09
N THR A 225 32.56 2.55 -12.18
CA THR A 225 33.91 2.02 -12.39
C THR A 225 34.23 1.04 -11.27
N TYR A 226 34.67 -0.17 -11.63
CA TYR A 226 35.01 -1.22 -10.70
C TYR A 226 36.48 -1.11 -10.28
N LEU A 227 36.71 -0.68 -9.04
CA LEU A 227 38.02 -0.23 -8.54
C LEU A 227 38.83 -1.33 -7.85
N ALA A 228 38.17 -2.18 -7.07
CA ALA A 228 38.80 -3.23 -6.28
C ALA A 228 37.90 -4.46 -6.25
N THR A 229 38.53 -5.63 -6.35
CA THR A 229 37.82 -6.91 -6.42
C THR A 229 36.93 -7.09 -5.20
N ASP A 230 35.66 -7.36 -5.45
CA ASP A 230 34.67 -7.72 -4.44
C ASP A 230 34.57 -9.25 -4.32
N ASP A 231 34.32 -9.72 -3.10
CA ASP A 231 34.41 -11.15 -2.79
C ASP A 231 33.37 -11.94 -3.57
N GLY A 232 33.83 -12.94 -4.32
CA GLY A 232 32.97 -13.79 -5.15
C GLY A 232 32.61 -13.22 -6.52
N LEU A 233 33.14 -12.05 -6.89
CA LEU A 233 32.94 -11.41 -8.19
C LEU A 233 34.25 -11.45 -9.04
N PRO A 234 34.17 -11.15 -10.35
CA PRO A 234 35.35 -11.07 -11.22
C PRO A 234 36.41 -10.09 -10.71
N GLU A 235 37.65 -10.25 -11.19
CA GLU A 235 38.77 -9.38 -10.83
C GLU A 235 38.53 -7.94 -11.29
N ALA A 236 38.71 -6.97 -10.39
CA ALA A 236 38.63 -5.57 -10.74
C ALA A 236 39.92 -5.10 -11.40
N THR A 237 39.79 -4.59 -12.62
CA THR A 237 40.90 -4.01 -13.39
C THR A 237 40.65 -2.54 -13.77
N GLY A 238 39.55 -1.94 -13.25
CA GLY A 238 39.11 -0.60 -13.61
C GLY A 238 38.00 -0.57 -14.67
N GLN A 239 37.29 -1.69 -14.88
CA GLN A 239 36.23 -1.81 -15.87
C GLN A 239 35.12 -0.79 -15.59
N THR A 240 34.60 -0.17 -16.64
CA THR A 240 33.44 0.72 -16.56
C THR A 240 32.18 -0.02 -16.94
N TYR A 241 31.06 0.28 -16.28
CA TYR A 241 29.77 -0.33 -16.56
C TYR A 241 28.65 0.70 -16.56
N VAL A 242 27.62 0.45 -17.37
CA VAL A 242 26.39 1.24 -17.43
C VAL A 242 25.20 0.29 -17.47
N LEU A 243 24.30 0.39 -16.51
CA LEU A 243 23.10 -0.46 -16.48
C LEU A 243 21.90 0.22 -15.84
N PRO A 244 20.67 -0.13 -16.28
CA PRO A 244 19.45 0.31 -15.60
C PRO A 244 19.29 -0.40 -14.25
N ALA A 245 18.82 0.36 -13.27
CA ALA A 245 18.52 -0.13 -11.93
C ALA A 245 17.25 0.53 -11.39
N GLY A 246 16.67 -0.10 -10.36
CA GLY A 246 15.49 0.42 -9.69
C GLY A 246 15.54 0.21 -8.19
N GLY A 247 14.88 1.10 -7.46
CA GLY A 247 14.74 1.04 -6.01
C GLY A 247 13.28 1.13 -5.57
N PHE A 248 12.86 0.31 -4.61
CA PHE A 248 11.55 0.39 -3.97
C PHE A 248 11.68 0.74 -2.49
N PHE A 249 10.81 1.62 -2.03
CA PHE A 249 10.90 2.23 -0.71
C PHE A 249 9.61 2.04 0.10
N SER A 250 9.79 1.88 1.42
CA SER A 250 8.75 2.15 2.43
C SER A 250 9.16 3.39 3.23
N VAL A 251 8.19 4.23 3.57
CA VAL A 251 8.40 5.50 4.28
C VAL A 251 7.42 5.62 5.44
N GLU A 252 7.94 6.00 6.61
CA GLU A 252 7.19 6.25 7.82
C GLU A 252 7.82 7.42 8.59
N GLY A 253 6.99 8.30 9.16
CA GLY A 253 7.49 9.44 9.94
C GLY A 253 8.40 10.41 9.17
N GLY A 254 8.34 10.41 7.83
CA GLY A 254 9.24 11.21 6.98
C GLY A 254 10.62 10.61 6.78
N LEU A 255 10.83 9.35 7.16
CA LEU A 255 12.08 8.60 7.01
C LEU A 255 11.85 7.33 6.19
N ILE A 256 12.87 6.90 5.46
CA ILE A 256 12.87 5.65 4.71
C ILE A 256 13.11 4.49 5.69
N THR A 257 12.13 3.60 5.82
CA THR A 257 12.20 2.41 6.69
C THR A 257 12.64 1.16 5.95
N ARG A 258 12.51 1.14 4.62
CA ARG A 258 12.95 0.01 3.80
C ARG A 258 13.44 0.47 2.44
N VAL A 259 14.56 -0.11 2.00
CA VAL A 259 15.13 0.06 0.66
C VAL A 259 15.31 -1.32 0.03
N VAL A 260 14.79 -1.52 -1.17
CA VAL A 260 15.04 -2.71 -1.98
C VAL A 260 15.56 -2.28 -3.33
N THR A 261 16.77 -2.71 -3.68
CA THR A 261 17.41 -2.34 -4.94
C THR A 261 17.44 -3.55 -5.88
N TYR A 262 17.09 -3.32 -7.14
CA TYR A 262 17.15 -4.31 -8.21
C TYR A 262 17.97 -3.81 -9.39
N TYR A 263 18.75 -4.71 -9.96
CA TYR A 263 19.40 -4.55 -11.25
C TYR A 263 19.73 -5.95 -11.81
N ASN A 264 20.08 -6.03 -13.09
CA ASN A 264 20.44 -7.31 -13.70
C ASN A 264 21.91 -7.66 -13.38
N LEU A 265 22.14 -8.55 -12.41
CA LEU A 265 23.50 -8.95 -12.02
C LEU A 265 24.23 -9.67 -13.16
N ALA A 266 23.54 -10.48 -13.96
CA ALA A 266 24.15 -11.17 -15.10
C ALA A 266 24.64 -10.19 -16.18
N ASP A 267 23.91 -9.10 -16.40
CA ASP A 267 24.35 -8.03 -17.28
C ASP A 267 25.58 -7.30 -16.73
N TRP A 268 25.56 -6.95 -15.44
CA TRP A 268 26.72 -6.34 -14.78
C TRP A 268 27.97 -7.23 -14.88
N MET A 269 27.84 -8.53 -14.55
CA MET A 269 28.94 -9.49 -14.62
C MET A 269 29.54 -9.57 -16.03
N ARG A 270 28.70 -9.55 -17.07
CA ARG A 270 29.16 -9.55 -18.46
C ARG A 270 30.00 -8.31 -18.77
N GLN A 271 29.57 -7.12 -18.33
CA GLN A 271 30.29 -5.87 -18.60
C GLN A 271 31.65 -5.79 -17.89
N VAL A 272 31.79 -6.36 -16.69
CA VAL A 272 33.06 -6.31 -15.92
C VAL A 272 33.99 -7.50 -16.17
N SER A 273 33.55 -8.50 -16.93
CA SER A 273 34.36 -9.66 -17.32
C SER A 273 35.03 -9.52 -18.69
N GLU A 274 34.72 -8.45 -19.43
CA GLU A 274 35.40 -8.05 -20.68
C GLU A 274 36.70 -7.30 -20.39
#